data_AF-A0A938WUV6-F1
#
_entry.id   AF-A0A938WUV6-F1
#
_cell.length_a   1.000
_cell.length_b   1.000
_cell.length_c   1.000
_cell.angle_alpha   90.00
_cell.angle_beta   90.00
_cell.angle_gamma   90.00
#
_symmetry.space_group_name_H-M   'P 1'
#
loop_
_entity.id
_entity.type
_entity.pdbx_description
1 polymer ?
#
loop_
_entity_poly.entity_id
_entity_poly.type
_entity_poly.pdbx_seq_one_letter_code
_entity_poly.pdbx_strand_id
1 'polypeptide(L)'
;MQWLYDAGIVNFCHCLTKPELPLEDNADNARFKVYMRDTGLLMAMLEDGAQRDVVVNKDLGIYKGAIYENIVGDMFAKQGKRLYYFEKNSRLEMDFFIRYHDMATAVEVKASANRQAKSMRSLIENYGVRHGIKLSPGNVGTIGGTVEVLPLWMAMFL
;
A
#
# COMPACT_ATOMS: atom_id res chain seq x y z
N MET A 1 12.09 14.23 11.64
CA MET A 1 11.90 12.84 11.15
C MET A 1 12.67 12.56 9.86
N GLN A 2 12.97 13.57 9.04
CA GLN A 2 13.75 13.44 7.79
C GLN A 2 15.04 12.63 7.95
N TRP A 3 15.77 12.80 9.06
CA TRP A 3 16.99 12.03 9.33
C TRP A 3 16.80 10.49 9.34
N LEU A 4 15.61 9.97 9.70
CA LEU A 4 15.33 8.53 9.64
C LEU A 4 15.20 8.03 8.19
N TYR A 5 14.63 8.87 7.32
CA TYR A 5 14.54 8.59 5.89
C TYR A 5 15.92 8.64 5.25
N ASP A 6 16.70 9.67 5.58
CA ASP A 6 18.07 9.85 5.06
C ASP A 6 19.01 8.72 5.53
N ALA A 7 18.84 8.27 6.77
CA ALA A 7 19.54 7.10 7.32
C ALA A 7 19.07 5.76 6.72
N GLY A 8 18.03 5.77 5.89
CA GLY A 8 17.50 4.60 5.23
C GLY A 8 16.75 3.62 6.14
N ILE A 9 16.15 4.13 7.22
CA ILE A 9 15.37 3.33 8.16
C ILE A 9 13.89 3.28 7.75
N VAL A 10 13.36 4.37 7.21
CA VAL A 10 11.93 4.52 6.90
C VAL A 10 11.66 5.03 5.48
N ASN A 11 10.44 4.79 5.02
CA ASN A 11 9.83 5.37 3.83
C ASN A 11 8.62 6.21 4.24
N PHE A 12 8.52 7.43 3.71
CA PHE A 12 7.32 8.25 3.86
C PHE A 12 6.32 7.91 2.76
N CYS A 13 5.05 7.79 3.15
CA CYS A 13 3.92 7.66 2.24
C CYS A 13 2.99 8.85 2.43
N HIS A 14 2.98 9.78 1.47
CA HIS A 14 2.29 11.06 1.62
C HIS A 14 0.83 10.98 1.20
N CYS A 15 -0.05 11.70 1.91
CA CYS A 15 -1.47 11.74 1.61
C CYS A 15 -1.71 12.59 0.38
N LEU A 16 -2.37 12.04 -0.63
CA LEU A 16 -2.86 12.81 -1.77
C LEU A 16 -4.05 13.66 -1.36
N THR A 17 -4.04 14.91 -1.81
CA THR A 17 -5.20 15.79 -1.79
C THR A 17 -6.16 15.47 -2.94
N LYS A 18 -5.61 15.01 -4.07
CA LYS A 18 -6.33 14.52 -5.26
C LYS A 18 -5.67 13.26 -5.83
N PRO A 19 -6.44 12.21 -6.18
CA PRO A 19 -5.91 10.96 -6.70
C PRO A 19 -5.59 11.04 -8.21
N GLU A 20 -4.81 12.04 -8.63
CA GLU A 20 -4.48 12.29 -10.04
C GLU A 20 -3.00 12.63 -10.25
N LEU A 21 -2.53 12.51 -11.49
CA LEU A 21 -1.17 12.93 -11.85
C LEU A 21 -1.07 14.46 -11.96
N PRO A 22 0.11 15.05 -11.67
CA PRO A 22 1.28 14.43 -11.04
C PRO A 22 1.03 14.12 -9.55
N LEU A 23 1.44 12.93 -9.08
CA LEU A 23 1.18 12.51 -7.68
C LEU A 23 1.90 13.42 -6.68
N GLU A 24 3.13 13.84 -7.01
CA GLU A 24 3.95 14.70 -6.16
C GLU A 24 3.31 16.06 -5.89
N ASP A 25 2.83 16.73 -6.95
CA ASP A 25 2.19 18.04 -6.83
C ASP A 25 0.86 17.98 -6.07
N ASN A 26 0.21 16.82 -6.10
CA ASN A 26 -1.05 16.57 -5.40
C ASN A 26 -0.86 16.04 -3.96
N ALA A 27 0.38 15.87 -3.49
CA ALA A 27 0.66 15.33 -2.16
C ALA A 27 0.73 16.42 -1.07
N ASP A 28 0.15 16.13 0.08
CA ASP A 28 0.31 16.91 1.30
C ASP A 28 1.55 16.42 2.07
N ASN A 29 2.63 17.20 2.04
CA ASN A 29 3.88 16.85 2.71
C ASN A 29 3.78 16.85 4.24
N ALA A 30 2.76 17.50 4.83
CA ALA A 30 2.52 17.48 6.27
C ALA A 30 1.73 16.25 6.75
N ARG A 31 1.06 15.54 5.84
CA ARG A 31 0.26 14.35 6.14
C ARG A 31 0.89 13.11 5.50
N PHE A 32 1.47 12.25 6.33
CA PHE A 32 2.13 11.04 5.85
C PHE A 32 1.97 9.86 6.81
N LYS A 33 2.02 8.66 6.25
CA LYS A 33 2.30 7.41 6.96
C LYS A 33 3.79 7.10 6.89
N VAL A 34 4.27 6.29 7.82
CA VAL A 34 5.66 5.83 7.87
C VAL A 34 5.69 4.31 7.74
N TYR A 35 6.50 3.82 6.80
CA TYR A 35 6.77 2.40 6.60
C TYR A 35 8.25 2.12 6.87
N MET A 36 8.57 0.99 7.47
CA MET A 36 9.95 0.54 7.67
C MET A 36 10.54 0.03 6.35
N ARG A 37 11.78 0.42 6.05
CA ARG A 37 12.55 -0.11 4.89
C ARG A 37 13.00 -1.56 5.06
N ASP A 38 12.85 -2.10 6.25
CA ASP A 38 13.12 -3.49 6.56
C ASP A 38 11.95 -4.07 7.36
N THR A 39 11.31 -5.10 6.79
CA THR A 39 10.16 -5.73 7.45
C THR A 39 10.59 -6.52 8.68
N GLY A 40 11.82 -7.05 8.73
CA GLY A 40 12.40 -7.66 9.93
C GLY A 40 12.55 -6.65 11.06
N LEU A 41 12.94 -5.40 10.77
CA LEU A 41 12.94 -4.32 11.77
C LEU A 41 11.53 -3.98 12.25
N LEU A 42 10.54 -3.92 11.36
CA LEU A 42 9.13 -3.76 11.76
C LEU A 42 8.69 -4.89 12.70
N MET A 43 9.03 -6.14 12.34
CA MET A 43 8.71 -7.32 13.13
C MET A 43 9.38 -7.27 14.51
N ALA A 44 10.64 -6.83 14.58
CA ALA A 44 11.39 -6.68 15.83
C ALA A 44 10.83 -5.58 16.76
N MET A 45 10.02 -4.64 16.22
CA MET A 45 9.34 -3.61 16.99
C MET A 45 8.00 -4.08 17.58
N LEU A 46 7.47 -5.24 17.15
CA LEU A 46 6.28 -5.83 17.76
C LEU A 46 6.58 -6.35 19.17
N GLU A 47 5.56 -6.46 20.02
CA GLU A 47 5.73 -7.06 21.35
C GLU A 47 6.16 -8.53 21.26
N ASP A 48 6.93 -9.02 22.25
CA ASP A 48 7.47 -10.39 22.27
C ASP A 48 6.41 -11.49 22.05
N GLY A 49 5.19 -11.28 22.57
CA GLY A 49 4.06 -12.18 22.35
C GLY A 49 3.66 -12.26 20.87
N ALA A 50 3.45 -11.10 20.24
CA ALA A 50 3.10 -11.01 18.83
C ALA A 50 4.21 -11.55 17.91
N GLN A 51 5.48 -11.31 18.23
CA GLN A 51 6.60 -11.89 17.47
C GLN A 51 6.57 -13.43 17.52
N ARG A 52 6.35 -14.00 18.72
CA ARG A 52 6.24 -15.45 18.89
C ARG A 52 5.03 -16.02 18.15
N ASP A 53 3.88 -15.35 18.19
CA ASP A 53 2.69 -15.78 17.46
C ASP A 53 2.92 -15.83 15.95
N VAL A 54 3.65 -14.85 15.40
CA VAL A 54 4.00 -14.85 13.98
C VAL A 54 4.95 -15.99 13.63
N VAL A 55 6.02 -16.16 14.42
CA VAL A 55 7.09 -17.12 14.09
C VAL A 55 6.66 -18.57 14.38
N VAL A 56 6.02 -18.80 15.51
CA VAL A 56 5.67 -20.14 16.01
C VAL A 56 4.28 -20.55 15.55
N ASN A 57 3.29 -19.67 15.77
CA ASN A 57 1.88 -19.98 15.51
C ASN A 57 1.46 -19.65 14.07
N LYS A 58 2.34 -18.99 13.30
CA LYS A 58 2.05 -18.47 11.94
C LYS A 58 0.82 -17.57 11.91
N ASP A 59 0.52 -16.94 13.05
CA ASP A 59 -0.61 -16.05 13.20
C ASP A 59 -0.12 -14.61 13.24
N LEU A 60 -0.47 -13.86 12.20
CA LEU A 60 -0.16 -12.44 12.07
C LEU A 60 -1.16 -11.55 12.82
N GLY A 61 -2.25 -12.14 13.33
CA GLY A 61 -3.24 -11.47 14.17
C GLY A 61 -3.72 -10.14 13.59
N ILE A 62 -3.77 -9.13 14.46
CA ILE A 62 -4.19 -7.77 14.12
C ILE A 62 -3.17 -7.02 13.24
N TYR A 63 -1.88 -7.42 13.27
CA TYR A 63 -0.80 -6.75 12.55
C TYR A 63 -0.71 -7.18 11.07
N LYS A 64 -1.44 -8.21 10.68
CA LYS A 64 -1.39 -8.80 9.35
C LYS A 64 -1.54 -7.78 8.22
N GLY A 65 -2.49 -6.85 8.34
CA GLY A 65 -2.69 -5.79 7.34
C GLY A 65 -1.48 -4.87 7.24
N ALA A 66 -1.04 -4.30 8.37
CA ALA A 66 0.07 -3.37 8.45
C ALA A 66 1.40 -3.99 7.95
N ILE A 67 1.65 -5.27 8.25
CA ILE A 67 2.83 -5.99 7.76
C ILE A 67 2.79 -6.12 6.23
N TYR A 68 1.63 -6.46 5.66
CA TYR A 68 1.49 -6.60 4.20
C TYR A 68 1.65 -5.25 3.49
N GLU A 69 1.05 -4.19 4.03
CA GLU A 69 1.26 -2.83 3.52
C GLU A 69 2.73 -2.43 3.60
N ASN A 70 3.41 -2.71 4.71
CA ASN A 70 4.83 -2.40 4.86
C ASN A 70 5.70 -3.12 3.82
N ILE A 71 5.43 -4.42 3.60
CA ILE A 71 6.13 -5.22 2.59
C ILE A 71 5.94 -4.61 1.19
N VAL A 72 4.70 -4.27 0.82
CA VAL A 72 4.41 -3.67 -0.49
C VAL A 72 5.02 -2.28 -0.62
N GLY A 73 4.92 -1.44 0.42
CA GLY A 73 5.53 -0.11 0.45
C GLY A 73 7.05 -0.17 0.32
N ASP A 74 7.69 -1.13 0.98
CA ASP A 74 9.12 -1.40 0.86
C ASP A 74 9.51 -1.89 -0.55
N MET A 75 8.73 -2.79 -1.16
CA MET A 75 8.94 -3.22 -2.55
C MET A 75 8.85 -2.04 -3.54
N PHE A 76 7.88 -1.14 -3.38
CA PHE A 76 7.77 0.06 -4.22
C PHE A 76 8.93 1.03 -3.98
N ALA A 77 9.32 1.25 -2.72
CA ALA A 77 10.44 2.13 -2.40
C ALA A 77 11.78 1.61 -2.96
N LYS A 78 12.01 0.30 -2.93
CA LYS A 78 13.20 -0.34 -3.53
C LYS A 78 13.25 -0.23 -5.05
N GLN A 79 12.11 -0.03 -5.70
CA GLN A 79 12.03 0.31 -7.12
C GLN A 79 12.24 1.81 -7.41
N GLY A 80 12.54 2.61 -6.39
CA GLY A 80 12.73 4.06 -6.51
C GLY A 80 11.43 4.85 -6.58
N LYS A 81 10.27 4.23 -6.30
CA LYS A 81 9.00 4.96 -6.27
C LYS A 81 8.84 5.73 -4.98
N ARG A 82 8.33 6.96 -5.07
CA ARG A 82 7.76 7.67 -3.92
C ARG A 82 6.40 7.09 -3.60
N LEU A 83 6.10 6.98 -2.30
CA LEU A 83 4.85 6.37 -1.84
C LEU A 83 3.81 7.46 -1.59
N TYR A 84 2.59 7.18 -2.03
CA TYR A 84 1.44 8.06 -1.87
C TYR A 84 0.23 7.23 -1.46
N TYR A 85 -0.63 7.73 -0.59
CA TYR A 85 -1.90 7.10 -0.25
C TYR A 85 -3.03 8.13 -0.40
N PHE A 86 -4.29 7.70 -0.31
CA PHE A 86 -5.41 8.63 -0.34
C PHE A 86 -6.41 8.32 0.76
N GLU A 87 -6.92 9.36 1.42
CA GLU A 87 -7.94 9.25 2.46
C GLU A 87 -8.98 10.37 2.34
N LYS A 88 -10.26 10.01 2.40
CA LYS A 88 -11.38 10.94 2.48
C LYS A 88 -12.35 10.56 3.59
N ASN A 89 -12.55 11.50 4.53
CA ASN A 89 -13.58 11.47 5.58
C ASN A 89 -13.63 10.15 6.37
N SER A 90 -12.47 9.50 6.59
CA SER A 90 -12.31 8.22 7.29
C SER A 90 -13.14 7.03 6.74
N ARG A 91 -13.81 7.20 5.60
CA ARG A 91 -14.66 6.17 4.97
C ARG A 91 -14.06 5.59 3.70
N LEU A 92 -13.21 6.38 3.04
CA LEU A 92 -12.52 5.97 1.84
C LEU A 92 -11.03 6.10 2.09
N GLU A 93 -10.34 4.97 2.10
CA GLU A 93 -8.91 4.88 2.22
C GLU A 93 -8.39 3.96 1.13
N MET A 94 -7.26 4.35 0.54
CA MET A 94 -6.52 3.58 -0.45
C MET A 94 -5.06 3.54 -0.06
N ASP A 95 -4.51 2.33 0.00
CA ASP A 95 -3.21 2.06 0.61
C ASP A 95 -2.08 2.74 -0.15
N PHE A 96 -2.08 2.61 -1.49
CA PHE A 96 -1.08 3.27 -2.33
C PHE A 96 -1.65 3.85 -3.63
N PHE A 97 -0.91 4.82 -4.18
CA PHE A 97 -1.01 5.30 -5.54
C PHE A 97 0.38 5.28 -6.18
N ILE A 98 0.45 4.74 -7.40
CA ILE A 98 1.67 4.71 -8.20
C ILE A 98 1.42 5.25 -9.60
N ARG A 99 2.46 5.73 -10.27
CA ARG A 99 2.42 5.92 -11.73
C ARG A 99 2.72 4.57 -12.39
N TYR A 100 1.76 4.06 -13.15
CA TYR A 100 1.87 2.81 -13.89
C TYR A 100 1.15 2.98 -15.24
N HIS A 101 1.82 2.62 -16.34
CA HIS A 101 1.37 2.89 -17.73
C HIS A 101 0.87 4.33 -17.96
N ASP A 102 1.62 5.32 -17.46
CA ASP A 102 1.28 6.75 -17.53
C ASP A 102 -0.06 7.15 -16.90
N MET A 103 -0.60 6.32 -16.01
CA MET A 103 -1.81 6.59 -15.25
C MET A 103 -1.53 6.67 -13.75
N ALA A 104 -2.29 7.50 -13.04
CA ALA A 104 -2.43 7.38 -11.59
C ALA A 104 -3.19 6.07 -11.31
N THR A 105 -2.49 5.08 -10.80
CA THR A 105 -3.03 3.76 -10.51
C THR A 105 -3.19 3.60 -9.01
N ALA A 106 -4.42 3.36 -8.56
CA ALA A 106 -4.70 3.03 -7.17
C ALA A 106 -4.26 1.58 -6.89
N VAL A 107 -3.67 1.33 -5.73
CA VAL A 107 -3.21 0.01 -5.32
C VAL A 107 -3.79 -0.32 -3.95
N GLU A 108 -4.60 -1.38 -3.90
CA GLU A 108 -5.21 -1.90 -2.67
C GLU A 108 -4.50 -3.19 -2.26
N VAL A 109 -3.95 -3.21 -1.04
CA VAL A 109 -3.25 -4.35 -0.45
C VAL A 109 -4.21 -5.10 0.46
N LYS A 110 -4.45 -6.38 0.17
CA LYS A 110 -5.27 -7.26 1.01
C LYS A 110 -4.45 -8.42 1.52
N ALA A 111 -4.54 -8.67 2.81
CA ALA A 111 -3.93 -9.85 3.41
C ALA A 111 -4.78 -11.14 3.30
N SER A 112 -5.95 -11.04 2.64
CA SER A 112 -6.85 -12.17 2.38
C SER A 112 -7.39 -12.12 0.95
N ALA A 113 -7.76 -13.28 0.42
CA ALA A 113 -8.18 -13.48 -0.98
C ALA A 113 -9.60 -12.94 -1.29
N ASN A 114 -10.23 -12.19 -0.37
CA ASN A 114 -11.61 -11.74 -0.58
C ASN A 114 -11.67 -10.85 -1.83
N ARG A 115 -12.62 -11.12 -2.75
CA ARG A 115 -12.73 -10.43 -4.04
C ARG A 115 -13.35 -9.04 -3.96
N GLN A 116 -13.96 -8.65 -2.84
CA GLN A 116 -14.56 -7.31 -2.72
C GLN A 116 -13.49 -6.21 -2.73
N ALA A 117 -13.76 -5.13 -3.47
CA ALA A 117 -12.88 -3.96 -3.62
C ALA A 117 -13.72 -2.67 -3.54
N LYS A 118 -14.36 -2.44 -2.38
CA LYS A 118 -15.33 -1.34 -2.21
C LYS A 118 -14.68 0.04 -2.37
N SER A 119 -13.52 0.25 -1.73
CA SER A 119 -12.76 1.50 -1.84
C SER A 119 -12.32 1.76 -3.28
N MET A 120 -11.80 0.73 -3.96
CA MET A 120 -11.38 0.81 -5.36
C MET A 120 -12.53 1.23 -6.28
N ARG A 121 -13.70 0.60 -6.15
CA ARG A 121 -14.90 0.98 -6.93
C ARG A 121 -15.29 2.43 -6.68
N SER A 122 -15.29 2.87 -5.42
CA SER A 122 -15.64 4.26 -5.09
C SER A 122 -14.68 5.27 -5.73
N LEU A 123 -13.37 4.98 -5.80
CA LEU A 123 -12.40 5.84 -6.49
C LEU A 123 -12.64 5.91 -8.00
N ILE A 124 -12.95 4.78 -8.62
CA ILE A 124 -13.23 4.70 -10.05
C ILE A 124 -14.50 5.49 -10.38
N GLU A 125 -15.56 5.30 -9.59
CA GLU A 125 -16.87 5.90 -9.85
C GLU A 125 -16.94 7.40 -9.50
N ASN A 126 -16.23 7.85 -8.46
CA ASN A 126 -16.43 9.19 -7.88
C ASN A 126 -15.21 10.13 -7.97
N TYR A 127 -14.02 9.59 -8.28
CA TYR A 127 -12.78 10.37 -8.24
C TYR A 127 -11.96 10.28 -9.55
N GLY A 128 -12.52 9.70 -10.61
CA GLY A 128 -11.91 9.68 -11.94
C GLY A 128 -10.68 8.78 -12.07
N VAL A 129 -10.43 7.89 -11.10
CA VAL A 129 -9.35 6.91 -11.17
C VAL A 129 -9.66 5.89 -12.26
N ARG A 130 -8.80 5.81 -13.27
CA ARG A 130 -9.04 4.97 -14.47
C ARG A 130 -8.52 3.55 -14.35
N HIS A 131 -7.59 3.32 -13.42
CA HIS A 131 -6.91 2.04 -13.27
C HIS A 131 -6.66 1.70 -11.80
N GLY A 132 -6.89 0.44 -11.45
CA GLY A 132 -6.69 -0.07 -10.11
C GLY A 132 -5.96 -1.40 -10.11
N ILE A 133 -5.11 -1.63 -9.11
CA ILE A 133 -4.46 -2.91 -8.86
C ILE A 133 -4.84 -3.35 -7.46
N LYS A 134 -5.20 -4.61 -7.33
CA LYS A 134 -5.43 -5.27 -6.06
C LYS A 134 -4.37 -6.34 -5.84
N LEU A 135 -3.53 -6.12 -4.84
CA LEU A 135 -2.52 -7.08 -4.41
C LEU A 135 -3.11 -7.96 -3.31
N SER A 136 -3.19 -9.28 -3.55
CA SER A 136 -3.76 -10.21 -2.56
C SER A 136 -3.16 -11.62 -2.64
N PRO A 137 -3.33 -12.47 -1.61
CA PRO A 137 -3.08 -13.89 -1.73
C PRO A 137 -4.08 -14.49 -2.71
N GLY A 138 -3.62 -14.90 -3.89
CA GLY A 138 -4.49 -15.43 -4.93
C GLY A 138 -3.80 -15.45 -6.29
N ASN A 139 -4.56 -15.88 -7.30
CA ASN A 139 -4.11 -15.91 -8.69
C ASN A 139 -4.45 -14.61 -9.40
N VAL A 140 -3.77 -14.39 -10.53
CA VAL A 140 -4.03 -13.28 -11.44
C VAL A 140 -5.49 -13.29 -11.91
N GLY A 141 -6.10 -12.12 -11.99
CA GLY A 141 -7.45 -11.95 -12.50
C GLY A 141 -7.82 -10.49 -12.71
N THR A 142 -9.11 -10.25 -12.97
CA THR A 142 -9.64 -8.90 -13.22
C THR A 142 -11.01 -8.74 -12.59
N ILE A 143 -11.31 -7.56 -12.06
CA ILE A 143 -12.63 -7.19 -11.52
C ILE A 143 -13.18 -6.04 -12.38
N GLY A 144 -14.29 -6.28 -13.09
CA GLY A 144 -14.98 -5.24 -13.86
C GLY A 144 -14.19 -4.64 -15.02
N GLY A 145 -13.12 -5.30 -15.49
CA GLY A 145 -12.29 -4.86 -16.61
C GLY A 145 -11.29 -3.72 -16.30
N THR A 146 -11.43 -3.03 -15.17
CA THR A 146 -10.62 -1.85 -14.81
C THR A 146 -9.69 -2.08 -13.62
N VAL A 147 -9.89 -3.18 -12.88
CA VAL A 147 -9.09 -3.53 -11.71
C VAL A 147 -8.38 -4.84 -11.94
N GLU A 148 -7.05 -4.81 -12.02
CA GLU A 148 -6.21 -6.01 -12.04
C GLU A 148 -6.12 -6.60 -10.63
N VAL A 149 -6.24 -7.91 -10.51
CA VAL A 149 -5.96 -8.64 -9.25
C VAL A 149 -4.68 -9.40 -9.46
N LEU A 150 -3.67 -9.08 -8.66
CA LEU A 150 -2.34 -9.65 -8.76
C LEU A 150 -1.93 -10.31 -7.43
N PRO A 151 -1.18 -11.43 -7.46
CA PRO A 151 -0.43 -11.92 -6.31
C PRO A 151 0.43 -10.81 -5.68
N LEU A 152 0.54 -10.80 -4.35
CA LEU A 152 1.33 -9.79 -3.61
C LEU A 152 2.78 -9.65 -4.11
N TRP A 153 3.42 -10.76 -4.44
CA TRP A 153 4.80 -10.76 -4.92
C TRP A 153 4.95 -10.02 -6.25
N MET A 154 3.87 -9.83 -7.04
CA MET A 154 3.95 -9.08 -8.28
C MET A 154 4.17 -7.58 -8.07
N ALA A 155 4.00 -7.07 -6.85
CA ALA A 155 4.28 -5.66 -6.52
C ALA A 155 5.70 -5.22 -6.89
N MET A 156 6.67 -6.14 -6.87
CA MET A 156 8.06 -5.87 -7.26
C MET A 156 8.26 -5.60 -8.76
N PHE A 157 7.22 -5.79 -9.59
CA PHE A 157 7.25 -5.58 -11.04
C PHE A 157 6.33 -4.43 -11.51
N LEU A 158 5.64 -3.78 -10.58
CA LEU A 158 4.73 -2.65 -10.86
C LEU A 158 5.48 -1.32 -10.78
#